data_AF-N8XI65-F1
#
_entry.id   AF-N8XI65-F1
#
_cell.length_a   1.000
_cell.length_b   1.000
_cell.length_c   1.000
_cell.angle_alpha   90.00
_cell.angle_beta   90.00
_cell.angle_gamma   90.00
#
_symmetry.space_group_name_H-M   'P 1'
#
loop_
_entity.id
_entity.type
_entity.pdbx_description
1 polymer ?
#
loop_
_entity_poly.entity_id
_entity_poly.type
_entity_poly.pdbx_seq_one_letter_code
_entity_poly.pdbx_strand_id
1 'polypeptide(L)'
;MEKIVKIRCCSLLIMTLRNDKIPLFLKYYFTKDIMLSFPLLALCLLIISNCFMTLAWYGHLKILHDAPLWQAILFSWCIALLEYSFMIPATKLLSQHGWSLGEMKITQEVVTLIVFVPFMIFLFKQPFKLDYVWAMFCLMGCVYFVFRNQS
;
A
#
# COMPACT_ATOMS: atom_id res chain seq x y z
N MET A 1 -3.21 21.82 23.54
CA MET A 1 -2.19 21.12 24.36
C MET A 1 -2.06 19.62 24.03
N GLU A 2 -2.41 19.17 22.82
CA GLU A 2 -2.32 17.75 22.43
C GLU A 2 -1.16 17.43 21.47
N LYS A 3 -0.34 18.43 21.10
CA LYS A 3 0.78 18.28 20.16
C LYS A 3 2.13 17.95 20.81
N ILE A 4 2.21 17.85 22.15
CA ILE A 4 3.48 17.75 22.89
C ILE A 4 3.86 16.30 23.27
N VAL A 5 2.93 15.34 23.25
CA VAL A 5 3.23 13.96 23.71
C VAL A 5 3.80 13.06 22.60
N LYS A 6 3.44 13.27 21.32
CA LYS A 6 3.84 12.36 20.23
C LYS A 6 5.22 12.66 19.62
N ILE A 7 5.96 13.59 20.21
CA ILE A 7 7.37 13.88 19.86
C ILE A 7 8.34 12.99 20.66
N ARG A 8 7.93 12.41 21.79
CA ARG A 8 8.84 11.61 22.64
C ARG A 8 9.18 10.21 22.13
N CYS A 9 8.34 9.59 21.28
CA CYS A 9 8.61 8.21 20.84
C CYS A 9 9.61 8.11 19.68
N CYS A 10 9.75 9.16 18.86
CA CYS A 10 10.72 9.20 17.77
C CYS A 10 12.16 9.42 18.27
N SER A 11 12.33 10.02 19.46
CA SER A 11 13.64 10.27 20.06
C SER A 11 14.32 9.01 20.63
N LEU A 12 13.55 8.02 21.10
CA LEU A 12 14.15 6.84 21.75
C LEU A 12 14.67 5.80 20.75
N LEU A 13 14.03 5.61 19.60
CA LEU A 13 14.48 4.64 18.59
C LEU A 13 15.70 5.15 17.80
N ILE A 14 15.90 6.47 17.76
CA ILE A 14 17.11 7.10 17.19
C ILE A 14 18.28 7.02 18.18
N MET A 15 18.03 6.88 19.49
CA MET A 15 19.07 6.82 20.52
C MET A 15 19.72 5.44 20.71
N THR A 16 19.09 4.34 20.24
CA THR A 16 19.66 2.98 20.37
C THR A 16 20.57 2.56 19.22
N LEU A 17 20.66 3.34 18.14
CA LEU A 17 21.66 3.13 17.07
C LEU A 17 22.96 3.90 17.35
N ARG A 18 23.46 3.75 18.58
CA ARG A 18 24.84 4.03 18.99
C ARG A 18 25.68 2.78 18.71
N ASN A 19 25.91 2.48 17.44
CA ASN A 19 26.98 1.55 17.07
C ASN A 19 27.84 2.20 15.98
N ASP A 20 29.09 2.42 16.33
CA ASP A 20 29.97 3.53 15.93
C ASP A 20 30.71 3.31 14.61
N LYS A 21 30.06 2.70 13.60
CA LYS A 21 30.79 2.20 12.40
C LYS A 21 30.06 2.35 11.06
N ILE A 22 29.06 3.21 10.94
CA ILE A 22 28.47 3.52 9.62
C ILE A 22 28.92 4.92 9.17
N PRO A 23 29.62 5.04 8.03
CA PRO A 23 30.14 6.33 7.57
C PRO A 23 28.97 7.28 7.30
N LEU A 24 29.13 8.54 7.72
CA LEU A 24 28.14 9.62 7.61
C LEU A 24 27.53 9.72 6.20
N PHE A 25 28.32 9.39 5.18
CA PHE A 25 27.93 9.37 3.77
C PHE A 25 26.89 8.29 3.45
N LEU A 26 26.95 7.10 4.06
CA LEU A 26 25.94 6.05 3.88
C LEU A 26 24.61 6.43 4.55
N LYS A 27 24.67 7.06 5.73
CA LYS A 27 23.47 7.57 6.41
C LYS A 27 22.86 8.75 5.64
N TYR A 28 23.70 9.58 5.02
CA TYR A 28 23.26 10.72 4.21
C TYR A 28 22.69 10.29 2.85
N TYR A 29 23.28 9.30 2.18
CA TYR A 29 22.76 8.72 0.92
C TYR A 29 21.48 7.91 1.18
N PHE A 30 21.49 7.00 2.17
CA PHE A 30 20.31 6.22 2.58
C PHE A 30 19.16 7.11 3.07
N THR A 31 19.44 8.27 3.69
CA THR A 31 18.40 9.24 4.08
C THR A 31 17.99 10.17 2.94
N LYS A 32 18.90 10.60 2.04
CA LYS A 32 18.54 11.46 0.89
C LYS A 32 17.72 10.72 -0.17
N ASP A 33 18.03 9.45 -0.46
CA ASP A 33 17.25 8.65 -1.42
C ASP A 33 15.86 8.30 -0.87
N ILE A 34 15.74 8.13 0.45
CA ILE A 34 14.47 7.99 1.18
C ILE A 34 13.67 9.30 1.22
N MET A 35 14.34 10.45 1.28
CA MET A 35 13.67 11.74 1.41
C MET A 35 13.13 12.33 0.10
N LEU A 36 13.68 11.93 -1.05
CA LEU A 36 13.26 12.45 -2.36
C LEU A 36 12.12 11.64 -3.02
N SER A 37 11.67 10.55 -2.39
CA SER A 37 10.75 9.57 -3.01
C SER A 37 9.59 9.09 -2.13
N PHE A 38 9.26 9.78 -1.03
CA PHE A 38 8.20 9.37 -0.09
C PHE A 38 6.85 8.95 -0.72
N PRO A 39 6.26 9.69 -1.67
CA PRO A 39 5.00 9.26 -2.30
C PRO A 39 5.18 8.06 -3.24
N LEU A 40 6.31 7.96 -3.93
CA LEU A 40 6.63 6.82 -4.80
C LEU A 40 6.83 5.55 -3.96
N LEU A 41 7.56 5.66 -2.85
CA LEU A 41 7.74 4.57 -1.90
C LEU A 41 6.39 4.09 -1.38
N ALA A 42 5.51 5.01 -0.97
CA ALA A 42 4.20 4.64 -0.49
C ALA A 42 3.33 3.99 -1.58
N LEU A 43 3.36 4.47 -2.82
CA LEU A 43 2.70 3.81 -3.96
C LEU A 43 3.24 2.39 -4.18
N CYS A 44 4.55 2.18 -4.12
CA CYS A 44 5.13 0.83 -4.21
C CYS A 44 4.63 -0.08 -3.08
N LEU A 45 4.54 0.42 -1.84
CA LEU A 45 3.97 -0.34 -0.72
C LEU A 45 2.48 -0.66 -0.95
N LEU A 46 1.70 0.29 -1.48
CA LEU A 46 0.29 0.07 -1.85
C LEU A 46 0.14 -1.02 -2.92
N ILE A 47 1.01 -1.03 -3.94
CA ILE A 47 1.00 -2.04 -5.00
C ILE A 47 1.31 -3.42 -4.40
N ILE A 48 2.36 -3.53 -3.59
CA ILE A 48 2.74 -4.78 -2.92
C ILE A 48 1.59 -5.28 -2.03
N SER A 49 0.99 -4.40 -1.23
CA SER A 49 -0.18 -4.72 -0.41
C SER A 49 -1.34 -5.25 -1.24
N ASN A 50 -1.65 -4.59 -2.37
CA ASN A 50 -2.73 -5.03 -3.27
C ASN A 50 -2.45 -6.38 -3.95
N CYS A 51 -1.20 -6.70 -4.25
CA CYS A 51 -0.82 -8.04 -4.70
C CYS A 51 -1.13 -9.09 -3.62
N PHE A 52 -0.81 -8.83 -2.35
CA PHE A 52 -1.16 -9.75 -1.26
C PHE A 52 -2.67 -9.85 -1.04
N MET A 53 -3.40 -8.74 -1.14
CA MET A 53 -4.87 -8.72 -1.05
C MET A 53 -5.51 -9.63 -2.11
N THR A 54 -5.12 -9.45 -3.39
CA THR A 54 -5.63 -10.25 -4.51
C THR A 54 -5.26 -11.74 -4.36
N LEU A 55 -4.06 -12.05 -3.86
CA LEU A 55 -3.67 -13.43 -3.54
C LEU A 55 -4.48 -14.02 -2.38
N ALA A 56 -4.74 -13.26 -1.32
CA ALA A 56 -5.52 -13.72 -0.17
C ALA A 56 -6.97 -14.05 -0.57
N TRP A 57 -7.56 -13.23 -1.44
CA TRP A 57 -8.94 -13.39 -1.88
C TRP A 57 -9.10 -14.46 -2.95
N TYR A 58 -8.19 -14.51 -3.93
CA TYR A 58 -8.37 -15.33 -5.11
C TYR A 58 -7.39 -16.50 -5.24
N GLY A 59 -6.33 -16.54 -4.43
CA GLY A 59 -5.35 -17.62 -4.46
C GLY A 59 -5.95 -18.99 -4.13
N HIS A 60 -6.91 -19.04 -3.20
CA HIS A 60 -7.60 -20.28 -2.84
C HIS A 60 -8.43 -20.85 -4.01
N LEU A 61 -9.03 -19.98 -4.84
CA LEU A 61 -9.84 -20.37 -6.00
C LEU A 61 -9.03 -21.09 -7.09
N LYS A 62 -7.70 -20.92 -7.15
CA LYS A 62 -6.88 -21.56 -8.19
C LYS A 62 -6.09 -22.77 -7.72
N ILE A 63 -5.64 -22.78 -6.45
CA ILE A 63 -4.70 -23.79 -5.94
C ILE A 63 -5.43 -24.81 -5.06
N LEU A 64 -6.53 -24.41 -4.40
CA LEU A 64 -7.19 -25.15 -3.33
C LEU A 64 -8.68 -25.38 -3.65
N HIS A 65 -9.01 -25.78 -4.89
CA HIS A 65 -10.41 -25.95 -5.31
C HIS A 65 -11.15 -27.05 -4.51
N ASP A 66 -10.43 -28.07 -4.03
CA ASP A 66 -10.95 -29.18 -3.20
C ASP A 66 -10.59 -29.04 -1.71
N ALA A 67 -9.96 -27.94 -1.29
CA ALA A 67 -9.54 -27.81 0.09
C ALA A 67 -10.69 -27.36 1.00
N PRO A 68 -10.74 -27.86 2.25
CA PRO A 68 -11.76 -27.48 3.20
C PRO A 68 -11.68 -25.98 3.54
N LEU A 69 -12.84 -25.33 3.67
CA LEU A 69 -12.99 -23.88 3.89
C LEU A 69 -12.11 -23.32 5.03
N TRP A 70 -11.89 -24.11 6.09
CA TRP A 70 -11.06 -23.68 7.22
C TRP A 70 -9.60 -23.41 6.82
N GLN A 71 -9.03 -24.19 5.89
CA GLN A 71 -7.66 -24.01 5.41
C GLN A 71 -7.56 -22.75 4.54
N ALA A 72 -8.55 -22.52 3.68
CA ALA A 72 -8.62 -21.31 2.87
C ALA A 72 -8.67 -20.06 3.76
N ILE A 73 -9.55 -20.04 4.78
CA ILE A 73 -9.68 -18.91 5.71
C ILE A 73 -8.36 -18.65 6.45
N LEU A 74 -7.73 -19.70 6.99
CA LEU A 74 -6.51 -19.55 7.79
C LEU A 74 -5.33 -19.07 6.94
N PHE A 75 -5.20 -19.57 5.72
CA PHE A 75 -4.17 -19.12 4.79
C PHE A 75 -4.40 -17.66 4.33
N SER A 76 -5.65 -17.30 4.00
CA SER A 76 -6.01 -15.93 3.67
C SER A 76 -5.75 -14.96 4.83
N TRP A 77 -5.99 -15.37 6.08
CA TRP A 77 -5.65 -14.58 7.27
C TRP A 77 -4.14 -14.35 7.40
N CYS A 78 -3.32 -15.38 7.20
CA CYS A 78 -1.86 -15.25 7.22
C CYS A 78 -1.36 -14.24 6.15
N ILE A 79 -1.94 -14.26 4.96
CA ILE A 79 -1.58 -13.31 3.90
C ILE A 79 -2.08 -11.90 4.22
N ALA A 80 -3.31 -11.76 4.76
CA ALA A 80 -3.86 -10.46 5.15
C ALA A 80 -2.99 -9.76 6.21
N LEU A 81 -2.37 -10.51 7.13
CA LEU A 81 -1.41 -9.94 8.08
C LEU A 81 -0.19 -9.32 7.40
N LEU A 82 0.31 -9.93 6.31
CA LEU A 82 1.38 -9.37 5.51
C LEU A 82 0.91 -8.13 4.74
N GLU A 83 -0.28 -8.16 4.14
CA GLU A 83 -0.90 -7.00 3.50
C GLU A 83 -0.91 -5.79 4.46
N TYR A 84 -1.49 -5.95 5.65
CA TYR A 84 -1.60 -4.86 6.62
C TYR A 84 -0.24 -4.30 7.06
N SER A 85 0.78 -5.15 7.10
CA SER A 85 2.15 -4.74 7.44
C SER A 85 2.74 -3.73 6.45
N PHE A 86 2.30 -3.75 5.18
CA PHE A 86 2.70 -2.77 4.16
C PHE A 86 1.69 -1.61 4.02
N MET A 87 0.41 -1.88 4.19
CA MET A 87 -0.65 -0.88 4.10
C MET A 87 -0.48 0.22 5.16
N ILE A 88 -0.27 -0.17 6.43
CA ILE A 88 -0.21 0.78 7.55
C ILE A 88 0.95 1.78 7.42
N PRO A 89 2.21 1.36 7.13
CA PRO A 89 3.30 2.30 6.88
C PRO A 89 3.03 3.23 5.70
N ALA A 90 2.43 2.71 4.61
CA ALA A 90 2.19 3.52 3.42
C ALA A 90 1.17 4.63 3.68
N THR A 91 0.03 4.33 4.30
CA THR A 91 -0.96 5.34 4.70
C THR A 91 -0.38 6.36 5.67
N LYS A 92 0.51 5.90 6.58
CA LYS A 92 1.20 6.80 7.51
C LYS A 92 2.14 7.77 6.81
N LEU A 93 2.87 7.32 5.78
CA LEU A 93 3.73 8.18 4.95
C LEU A 93 2.92 9.22 4.17
N LEU A 94 1.76 8.84 3.59
CA LEU A 94 0.85 9.77 2.90
C LEU A 94 0.30 10.82 3.88
N SER A 95 -0.08 10.39 5.09
CA SER A 95 -0.60 11.30 6.13
C SER A 95 0.44 12.32 6.59
N GLN A 96 1.73 11.93 6.66
CA GLN A 96 2.82 12.86 6.95
C GLN A 96 3.02 13.92 5.86
N HIS A 97 2.62 13.63 4.62
CA HIS A 97 2.63 14.56 3.48
C HIS A 97 1.40 15.48 3.43
N GLY A 98 0.48 15.38 4.38
CA GLY A 98 -0.70 16.24 4.44
C GLY A 98 -1.87 15.78 3.57
N TRP A 99 -1.85 14.54 3.06
CA TRP A 99 -3.00 13.97 2.36
C TRP A 99 -4.18 13.78 3.31
N SER A 100 -5.39 13.97 2.79
CA SER A 100 -6.65 13.68 3.47
C SER A 100 -6.98 12.19 3.42
N LEU A 101 -7.88 11.75 4.31
CA LEU A 101 -8.34 10.35 4.33
C LEU A 101 -9.01 9.94 3.01
N GLY A 102 -9.75 10.86 2.38
CA GLY A 102 -10.42 10.64 1.10
C GLY A 102 -9.42 10.39 -0.03
N GLU A 103 -8.36 11.21 -0.13
CA GLU A 103 -7.30 11.06 -1.13
C GLU A 103 -6.60 9.72 -1.02
N MET A 104 -6.21 9.33 0.20
CA MET A 104 -5.55 8.04 0.43
C MET A 104 -6.43 6.88 -0.02
N LYS A 105 -7.73 6.92 0.31
CA LYS A 105 -8.65 5.84 -0.03
C LYS A 105 -8.88 5.75 -1.54
N ILE A 106 -9.09 6.87 -2.22
CA ILE A 106 -9.27 6.86 -3.68
C ILE A 106 -8.00 6.38 -4.39
N THR A 107 -6.82 6.82 -3.97
CA THR A 107 -5.56 6.32 -4.52
C THR A 107 -5.39 4.82 -4.26
N GLN A 108 -5.81 4.31 -3.11
CA GLN A 108 -5.86 2.87 -2.86
C GLN A 108 -6.78 2.15 -3.84
N GLU A 109 -8.00 2.64 -4.10
CA GLU A 109 -8.92 2.02 -5.06
C GLU A 109 -8.42 2.07 -6.51
N VAL A 110 -7.66 3.11 -6.88
CA VAL A 110 -6.99 3.15 -8.19
C VAL A 110 -5.92 2.06 -8.27
N VAL A 111 -5.09 1.92 -7.24
CA VAL A 111 -4.05 0.88 -7.20
C VAL A 111 -4.67 -0.52 -7.15
N THR A 112 -5.78 -0.73 -6.43
CA THR A 112 -6.47 -2.02 -6.37
C THR A 112 -6.92 -2.46 -7.76
N LEU A 113 -7.57 -1.58 -8.54
CA LEU A 113 -7.96 -1.90 -9.92
C LEU A 113 -6.76 -2.12 -10.85
N ILE A 114 -5.69 -1.33 -10.72
CA ILE A 114 -4.49 -1.48 -11.57
C ILE A 114 -3.84 -2.84 -11.34
N VAL A 115 -3.81 -3.33 -10.10
CA VAL A 115 -3.26 -4.66 -9.78
C VAL A 115 -4.25 -5.77 -10.15
N PHE A 116 -5.55 -5.54 -9.95
CA PHE A 116 -6.59 -6.52 -10.18
C PHE A 116 -6.81 -6.87 -11.65
N VAL A 117 -6.80 -5.89 -12.56
CA VAL A 117 -7.00 -6.12 -14.00
C VAL A 117 -5.99 -7.11 -14.61
N PRO A 118 -4.65 -6.91 -14.49
CA PRO A 118 -3.68 -7.88 -15.00
C PRO A 118 -3.79 -9.21 -14.26
N PHE A 119 -4.05 -9.20 -12.96
CA PHE A 119 -4.25 -10.43 -12.19
C PHE A 119 -5.42 -11.28 -12.73
N MET A 120 -6.56 -10.66 -13.08
CA MET A 120 -7.70 -11.35 -13.70
C MET A 120 -7.35 -11.97 -15.07
N ILE A 121 -6.59 -11.25 -15.89
CA ILE A 121 -6.19 -11.73 -17.23
C ILE A 121 -5.19 -12.89 -17.10
N PHE A 122 -4.15 -12.74 -16.29
CA PHE A 122 -3.08 -13.74 -16.17
C PHE A 122 -3.50 -14.95 -15.34
N LEU A 123 -4.20 -14.74 -14.22
CA LEU A 123 -4.53 -15.82 -13.29
C LEU A 123 -5.81 -16.56 -13.70
N PHE A 124 -6.88 -15.84 -14.05
CA PHE A 124 -8.18 -16.43 -14.37
C PHE A 124 -8.48 -16.56 -15.87
N LYS A 125 -7.60 -16.02 -16.74
CA LYS A 125 -7.77 -16.05 -18.20
C LYS A 125 -9.15 -15.55 -18.66
N GLN A 126 -9.79 -14.66 -17.89
CA GLN A 126 -11.06 -14.09 -18.29
C GLN A 126 -10.87 -13.12 -19.46
N PRO A 127 -11.84 -13.03 -20.39
CA PRO A 127 -11.77 -12.09 -21.49
C PRO A 127 -11.76 -10.66 -20.95
N PHE A 128 -10.83 -9.85 -21.46
CA PHE A 128 -10.74 -8.44 -21.09
C PHE A 128 -12.03 -7.72 -21.52
N LYS A 129 -12.76 -7.19 -20.53
CA LYS A 129 -13.96 -6.39 -20.78
C LYS A 129 -13.62 -4.90 -20.81
N LEU A 130 -14.21 -4.19 -21.77
CA LEU A 130 -14.14 -2.73 -21.86
C LEU A 130 -14.70 -2.04 -20.61
N ASP A 131 -15.57 -2.71 -19.85
CA ASP A 131 -16.12 -2.23 -18.58
C ASP A 131 -15.02 -1.80 -17.58
N TYR A 132 -13.89 -2.49 -17.55
CA TYR A 132 -12.75 -2.12 -16.69
C TYR A 132 -12.08 -0.82 -17.12
N VAL A 133 -12.08 -0.52 -18.42
CA VAL A 133 -11.54 0.74 -18.95
C VAL A 133 -12.46 1.90 -18.58
N TRP A 134 -13.77 1.71 -18.70
CA TRP A 134 -14.75 2.70 -18.26
C TRP A 134 -14.67 2.94 -16.74
N ALA A 135 -14.45 1.89 -15.95
CA ALA A 135 -14.22 2.01 -14.51
C ALA A 135 -12.95 2.82 -14.19
N MET A 136 -11.84 2.57 -14.89
CA MET A 136 -10.60 3.37 -14.75
C MET A 136 -10.84 4.84 -15.10
N PHE A 137 -11.59 5.12 -16.17
CA PHE A 137 -11.92 6.49 -16.56
C PHE A 137 -12.78 7.19 -15.51
N CYS A 138 -13.76 6.49 -14.93
CA CYS A 138 -14.58 7.00 -13.83
C CYS A 138 -13.72 7.31 -12.59
N LEU A 139 -12.78 6.44 -12.23
CA LEU A 139 -11.86 6.67 -11.12
C LEU A 139 -10.92 7.85 -11.35
N MET A 140 -10.47 8.10 -12.58
CA MET A 140 -9.70 9.31 -12.89
C MET A 140 -10.53 10.58 -12.61
N GLY A 141 -11.82 10.56 -12.94
CA GLY A 141 -12.76 11.63 -12.54
C GLY A 141 -12.85 11.78 -11.01
N CYS A 142 -12.91 10.66 -10.28
CA CYS A 142 -12.93 10.67 -8.82
C CYS A 142 -11.66 11.28 -8.22
N VAL A 143 -10.47 10.91 -8.74
CA VAL A 143 -9.18 11.51 -8.35
C VAL A 143 -9.23 13.02 -8.54
N TYR A 144 -9.67 13.50 -9.71
CA TYR A 144 -9.78 14.94 -9.96
C TYR A 144 -10.70 15.65 -8.94
N PHE A 145 -11.86 15.09 -8.62
CA PHE A 145 -12.79 15.67 -7.66
C PHE A 145 -12.32 15.65 -6.21
N VAL A 146 -11.42 14.75 -5.87
CA VAL A 146 -10.88 14.66 -4.51
C VAL A 146 -9.69 15.61 -4.35
N PHE A 147 -8.82 15.73 -5.36
CA PHE A 147 -7.67 16.64 -5.32
C PHE A 147 -8.00 18.11 -5.60
N ARG A 148 -9.16 18.43 -6.22
CA ARG A 148 -9.58 19.84 -6.46
C ARG A 148 -9.76 20.68 -5.19
N ASN A 149 -9.94 20.05 -4.02
CA ASN A 149 -10.17 20.75 -2.75
C ASN A 149 -8.85 21.07 -2.02
N GLN A 150 -7.71 20.61 -2.53
CA GLN A 150 -6.38 20.88 -1.95
C GLN A 150 -5.66 22.10 -2.55
N SER A 151 -6.12 22.63 -3.69
CA SER A 151 -5.63 23.87 -4.31
C SER A 151 -6.33 25.10 -3.76
#